data_AF-A0AAE3W054-F1
#
_entry.id   AF-A0AAE3W054-F1
#
_cell.length_a   1.000
_cell.length_b   1.000
_cell.length_c   1.000
_cell.angle_alpha   90.00
_cell.angle_beta   90.00
_cell.angle_gamma   90.00
#
_symmetry.space_group_name_H-M   'P 1'
#
loop_
_entity.id
_entity.type
_entity.pdbx_description
1 polymer ?
#
loop_
_entity_poly.entity_id
_entity_poly.type
_entity_poly.pdbx_seq_one_letter_code
_entity_poly.pdbx_strand_id
1 'polypeptide(L)'
;MYPADAELPPDPDEEPDSLRRLTLFDASISRLLGGFEPPVEVGYNRRVEGRLSRSLRRVDVLVRGPVLGVRVTAAIECVQRRRRPVDVGAVDRFVGKLLDIGADRGVIYSCTGFTDRARARAAHAQSPPVMAITLGDGRMVRDGLPPHDSADVDQADFALFLRLGGTADLWTP
;
A
#
# COMPACT_ATOMS: atom_id res chain seq x y z
N MET A 1 -4.32 -23.39 -29.25
CA MET A 1 -5.35 -23.52 -28.20
C MET A 1 -4.61 -23.95 -26.93
N TYR A 2 -4.27 -23.00 -26.05
CA TYR A 2 -3.70 -23.33 -24.74
C TYR A 2 -4.82 -23.88 -23.86
N PRO A 3 -4.59 -24.94 -23.06
CA PRO A 3 -5.62 -25.45 -22.18
C PRO A 3 -5.94 -24.37 -21.14
N ALA A 4 -7.22 -24.24 -20.81
CA ALA A 4 -7.70 -23.38 -19.75
C ALA A 4 -6.92 -23.67 -18.47
N ASP A 5 -6.50 -22.60 -17.80
CA ASP A 5 -5.76 -22.62 -16.55
C ASP A 5 -6.45 -23.55 -15.54
N ALA A 6 -5.96 -24.78 -15.43
CA ALA A 6 -6.32 -25.64 -14.31
C ALA A 6 -5.76 -24.93 -13.07
N GLU A 7 -6.63 -24.41 -12.21
CA GLU A 7 -6.25 -23.89 -10.90
C GLU A 7 -5.49 -25.00 -10.19
N LEU A 8 -4.16 -24.82 -10.08
CA LEU A 8 -3.33 -25.68 -9.25
C LEU A 8 -3.91 -25.65 -7.83
N PRO A 9 -3.94 -26.80 -7.12
CA PRO A 9 -4.32 -26.80 -5.71
C PRO A 9 -3.42 -25.82 -4.95
N PRO A 10 -3.97 -25.13 -3.92
CA PRO A 10 -3.19 -24.20 -3.12
C PRO A 10 -2.00 -24.94 -2.50
N ASP A 11 -0.85 -24.26 -2.46
CA ASP A 11 0.35 -24.82 -1.84
C ASP A 11 0.07 -24.96 -0.32
N PRO A 12 0.29 -26.14 0.30
CA PRO A 12 0.06 -26.31 1.74
C PRO A 12 0.89 -25.34 2.61
N ASP A 13 1.98 -24.78 2.08
CA ASP A 13 2.76 -23.72 2.74
C ASP A 13 2.18 -22.30 2.53
N GLU A 14 1.17 -22.11 1.66
CA GLU A 14 0.52 -20.82 1.34
C GLU A 14 -0.47 -20.36 2.42
N GLU A 15 -1.20 -21.28 3.05
CA GLU A 15 -2.19 -20.98 4.09
C GLU A 15 -1.56 -20.37 5.37
N PRO A 16 -0.48 -20.95 5.96
CA PRO A 16 0.22 -20.35 7.10
C PRO A 16 0.83 -18.98 6.78
N ASP A 17 1.36 -18.82 5.56
CA ASP A 17 1.95 -17.58 5.09
C ASP A 17 0.90 -16.47 4.88
N SER A 18 -0.31 -16.84 4.45
CA SER A 18 -1.44 -15.91 4.27
C SER A 18 -1.91 -15.29 5.59
N LEU A 19 -2.08 -16.09 6.65
CA LEU A 19 -2.42 -15.58 7.98
C LEU A 19 -1.35 -14.65 8.54
N ARG A 20 -0.08 -14.99 8.30
CA ARG A 20 1.04 -14.16 8.71
C ARG A 20 1.04 -12.80 8.01
N ARG A 21 0.85 -12.78 6.70
CA ARG A 21 0.78 -11.53 5.91
C ARG A 21 -0.39 -10.65 6.33
N LEU A 22 -1.53 -11.26 6.65
CA LEU A 22 -2.68 -10.54 7.21
C LEU A 22 -2.32 -9.89 8.55
N THR A 23 -1.65 -10.63 9.44
CA THR A 23 -1.18 -10.11 10.72
C THR A 23 -0.23 -8.91 10.55
N LEU A 24 0.72 -9.01 9.60
CA LEU A 24 1.63 -7.90 9.28
C LEU A 24 0.88 -6.68 8.72
N PHE A 25 -0.10 -6.92 7.84
CA PHE A 25 -0.95 -5.87 7.29
C PHE A 25 -1.72 -5.16 8.40
N ASP A 26 -2.43 -5.90 9.26
CA ASP A 26 -3.22 -5.32 10.36
C ASP A 26 -2.36 -4.55 11.36
N ALA A 27 -1.17 -5.05 11.68
CA ALA A 27 -0.20 -4.34 12.52
C ALA A 27 0.25 -3.02 11.86
N SER A 28 0.55 -3.04 10.56
CA SER A 28 0.94 -1.85 9.82
C SER A 28 -0.20 -0.83 9.72
N ILE A 29 -1.44 -1.28 9.49
CA ILE A 29 -2.63 -0.42 9.52
C ILE A 29 -2.81 0.20 10.90
N SER A 30 -2.62 -0.58 11.98
CA SER A 30 -2.71 -0.05 13.34
C SER A 30 -1.70 1.08 13.60
N ARG A 31 -0.47 0.95 13.11
CA ARG A 31 0.55 2.03 13.19
C ARG A 31 0.12 3.25 12.38
N LEU A 32 -0.38 3.06 11.16
CA LEU A 32 -0.91 4.14 10.31
C LEU A 32 -2.04 4.90 11.02
N LEU A 33 -2.99 4.20 11.64
CA LEU A 33 -4.11 4.81 12.35
C LEU A 33 -3.64 5.68 13.53
N GLY A 34 -2.54 5.29 14.20
CA GLY A 34 -1.92 6.09 15.26
C GLY A 34 -1.34 7.43 14.80
N GLY A 35 -1.24 7.66 13.48
CA GLY A 35 -0.85 8.96 12.90
C GLY A 35 -2.01 9.95 12.74
N PHE A 36 -3.25 9.52 12.93
CA PHE A 36 -4.45 10.37 12.89
C PHE A 36 -4.88 10.81 14.29
N GLU A 37 -5.49 11.99 14.37
CA GLU A 37 -6.21 12.46 15.55
C GLU A 37 -7.64 11.88 15.55
N PRO A 38 -8.23 11.52 16.70
CA PRO A 38 -9.64 11.17 16.77
C PRO A 38 -10.55 12.39 16.45
N PRO A 39 -11.74 12.18 15.84
CA PRO A 39 -12.30 10.91 15.40
C PRO A 39 -11.75 10.44 14.04
N VAL A 40 -11.55 9.13 13.89
CA VAL A 40 -11.07 8.49 12.66
C VAL A 40 -12.14 7.55 12.11
N GLU A 41 -12.48 7.72 10.84
CA GLU A 41 -13.37 6.84 10.09
C GLU A 41 -12.52 5.84 9.30
N VAL A 42 -12.77 4.54 9.51
CA VAL A 42 -12.07 3.46 8.79
C VAL A 42 -13.10 2.60 8.08
N GLY A 43 -12.91 2.37 6.79
CA GLY A 43 -13.75 1.49 5.98
C GLY A 43 -12.93 0.46 5.23
N TYR A 44 -13.27 -0.82 5.39
CA TYR A 44 -12.66 -1.93 4.67
C TYR A 44 -13.46 -2.30 3.42
N ASN A 45 -12.77 -2.77 2.37
CA ASN A 45 -13.34 -3.26 1.12
C ASN A 45 -14.37 -2.31 0.48
N ARG A 46 -14.09 -1.00 0.49
CA ARG A 46 -15.04 0.02 0.05
C ARG A 46 -15.04 0.15 -1.47
N ARG A 47 -16.22 0.44 -2.03
CA ARG A 47 -16.35 0.94 -3.40
C ARG A 47 -16.65 2.43 -3.34
N VAL A 48 -15.83 3.23 -4.00
CA VAL A 48 -15.93 4.69 -4.04
C VAL A 48 -16.14 5.11 -5.49
N GLU A 49 -17.13 5.95 -5.75
CA GLU A 49 -17.32 6.50 -7.09
C GLU A 49 -16.16 7.45 -7.43
N GLY A 50 -15.51 7.21 -8.57
CA GLY A 50 -14.48 8.09 -9.09
C GLY A 50 -15.04 9.45 -9.45
N ARG A 51 -14.44 10.52 -8.93
CA ARG A 51 -14.79 11.92 -9.17
C ARG A 51 -14.52 12.31 -10.62
N LEU A 52 -13.52 11.70 -11.25
CA LEU A 52 -13.11 11.99 -12.63
C LEU A 52 -13.75 10.98 -13.61
N SER A 53 -13.65 9.69 -13.30
CA SER A 53 -14.07 8.61 -14.20
C SER A 53 -15.53 8.21 -14.08
N ARG A 54 -16.23 8.60 -13.00
CA ARG A 54 -17.57 8.12 -12.61
C ARG A 54 -17.67 6.60 -12.42
N SER A 55 -16.55 5.91 -12.43
CA SER A 55 -16.49 4.46 -12.25
C SER A 55 -16.30 4.12 -10.78
N LEU A 56 -16.94 3.06 -10.30
CA LEU A 56 -16.70 2.56 -8.94
C LEU A 56 -15.30 1.97 -8.80
N ARG A 57 -14.49 2.55 -7.92
CA ARG A 57 -13.15 2.10 -7.55
C ARG A 57 -13.23 1.32 -6.24
N ARG A 58 -12.77 0.07 -6.24
CA ARG A 58 -12.52 -0.68 -5.00
C ARG A 58 -11.27 -0.14 -4.33
N VAL A 59 -11.32 -0.01 -3.01
CA VAL A 59 -10.20 0.28 -2.10
C VAL A 59 -10.23 -0.72 -0.95
N ASP A 60 -9.08 -1.27 -0.58
CA ASP A 60 -9.00 -2.28 0.48
C ASP A 60 -9.23 -1.66 1.85
N VAL A 61 -8.60 -0.52 2.13
CA VAL A 61 -8.88 0.29 3.33
C VAL A 61 -8.93 1.77 2.96
N LEU A 62 -9.94 2.46 3.47
CA LEU A 62 -10.11 3.90 3.32
C LEU A 62 -10.23 4.53 4.69
N VAL A 63 -9.28 5.40 5.01
CA VAL A 63 -9.19 6.10 6.29
C VAL A 63 -9.47 7.58 6.07
N ARG A 64 -10.31 8.16 6.92
CA ARG A 64 -10.54 9.61 6.96
C ARG A 64 -10.41 10.09 8.40
N GLY A 65 -9.64 11.15 8.59
CA GLY A 65 -9.50 11.73 9.92
C GLY A 65 -8.69 13.02 9.90
N PRO A 66 -8.68 13.75 11.01
CA PRO A 66 -7.79 14.89 11.18
C PRO A 66 -6.33 14.45 11.33
N VAL A 67 -5.43 15.22 10.72
CA VAL A 67 -3.98 15.20 10.94
C VAL A 67 -3.56 16.66 11.11
N LEU A 68 -3.11 17.05 12.30
CA LEU A 68 -2.84 18.44 12.67
C LEU A 68 -4.03 19.36 12.36
N GLY A 69 -5.24 18.93 12.72
CA GLY A 69 -6.49 19.66 12.46
C GLY A 69 -6.98 19.69 11.00
N VAL A 70 -6.21 19.16 10.04
CA VAL A 70 -6.60 19.09 8.62
C VAL A 70 -7.22 17.73 8.31
N ARG A 71 -8.39 17.70 7.66
CA ARG A 71 -9.00 16.43 7.23
C ARG A 71 -8.17 15.81 6.10
N VAL A 72 -7.65 14.61 6.35
CA VAL A 72 -6.88 13.80 5.41
C VAL A 72 -7.66 12.52 5.09
N THR A 73 -7.71 12.18 3.81
CA THR A 73 -8.20 10.89 3.29
C THR A 73 -7.00 10.06 2.82
N ALA A 74 -6.74 8.94 3.49
CA ALA A 74 -5.74 7.97 3.05
C ALA A 74 -6.44 6.74 2.45
N ALA A 75 -6.01 6.33 1.27
CA ALA A 75 -6.46 5.10 0.63
C ALA A 75 -5.33 4.07 0.59
N ILE A 76 -5.67 2.82 0.84
CA ILE A 76 -4.73 1.73 1.01
C ILE A 76 -5.12 0.56 0.09
N GLU A 77 -4.12 -0.03 -0.55
CA GLU A 77 -4.26 -1.24 -1.37
C GLU A 77 -3.21 -2.27 -0.99
N CYS A 78 -3.58 -3.54 -1.02
CA CYS A 78 -2.65 -4.66 -0.93
C CYS A 78 -2.58 -5.38 -2.28
N VAL A 79 -1.48 -5.19 -3.01
CA VAL A 79 -1.24 -5.83 -4.30
C VAL A 79 -0.65 -7.22 -4.08
N GLN A 80 -1.53 -8.23 -4.16
CA GLN A 80 -1.14 -9.63 -4.19
C GLN A 80 -0.73 -10.05 -5.60
N ARG A 81 0.53 -10.44 -5.76
CA ARG A 81 1.05 -11.16 -6.92
C ARG A 81 1.70 -12.44 -6.43
N ARG A 82 1.53 -13.56 -7.16
CA ARG A 82 2.07 -14.85 -6.73
C ARG A 82 3.60 -14.97 -6.83
N ARG A 83 4.23 -14.32 -7.81
CA ARG A 83 5.65 -14.59 -8.15
C ARG A 83 6.49 -13.37 -8.55
N ARG A 84 5.85 -12.26 -8.89
CA ARG A 84 6.55 -11.10 -9.46
C ARG A 84 6.42 -9.90 -8.53
N PRO A 85 7.48 -9.13 -8.34
CA PRO A 85 7.39 -7.83 -7.69
C PRO A 85 6.38 -6.93 -8.40
N VAL A 86 5.89 -5.94 -7.67
CA VAL A 86 5.07 -4.86 -8.20
C VAL A 86 5.92 -3.96 -9.09
N ASP A 87 5.40 -3.66 -10.28
CA ASP A 87 6.05 -2.82 -11.29
C ASP A 87 5.50 -1.38 -11.26
N VAL A 88 6.11 -0.51 -12.06
CA VAL A 88 5.72 0.91 -12.22
C VAL A 88 4.26 1.05 -12.62
N GLY A 89 3.76 0.18 -13.51
CA GLY A 89 2.39 0.27 -14.01
C GLY A 89 1.33 0.04 -12.92
N ALA A 90 1.62 -0.82 -11.95
CA ALA A 90 0.76 -0.99 -10.78
C ALA A 90 0.77 0.25 -9.86
N VAL A 91 1.93 0.88 -9.67
CA VAL A 91 2.03 2.15 -8.91
C VAL A 91 1.28 3.27 -9.63
N ASP A 92 1.45 3.43 -10.94
CA ASP A 92 0.73 4.45 -11.72
C ASP A 92 -0.79 4.23 -11.70
N ARG A 93 -1.23 2.97 -11.79
CA ARG A 93 -2.66 2.63 -11.64
C ARG A 93 -3.19 3.04 -10.26
N PHE A 94 -2.39 2.83 -9.21
CA PHE A 94 -2.77 3.23 -7.87
C PHE A 94 -2.82 4.76 -7.74
N VAL A 95 -1.81 5.49 -8.20
CA VAL A 95 -1.81 6.97 -8.25
C VAL A 95 -3.03 7.49 -8.99
N GLY A 96 -3.34 6.93 -10.17
CA GLY A 96 -4.55 7.28 -10.93
C GLY A 96 -5.83 7.00 -10.16
N LYS A 97 -5.89 5.89 -9.40
CA LYS A 97 -7.03 5.58 -8.51
C LYS A 97 -7.18 6.63 -7.42
N LEU A 98 -6.09 7.02 -6.76
CA LEU A 98 -6.09 8.02 -5.69
C LEU A 98 -6.59 9.38 -6.19
N LEU A 99 -6.09 9.82 -7.35
CA LEU A 99 -6.58 11.03 -8.03
C LEU A 99 -8.08 10.96 -8.32
N ASP A 100 -8.52 9.82 -8.86
CA ASP A 100 -9.92 9.63 -9.23
C ASP A 100 -10.85 9.63 -8.02
N ILE A 101 -10.49 8.99 -6.91
CA ILE A 101 -11.32 9.00 -5.68
C ILE A 101 -11.09 10.25 -4.82
N GLY A 102 -10.13 11.10 -5.17
CA GLY A 102 -9.75 12.28 -4.41
C GLY A 102 -9.14 11.97 -3.04
N ALA A 103 -8.30 10.94 -2.95
CA ALA A 103 -7.54 10.65 -1.75
C ALA A 103 -6.30 11.55 -1.66
N ASP A 104 -5.98 12.01 -0.45
CA ASP A 104 -4.85 12.89 -0.17
C ASP A 104 -3.53 12.13 -0.03
N ARG A 105 -3.59 10.86 0.37
CA ARG A 105 -2.43 9.97 0.60
C ARG A 105 -2.73 8.56 0.11
N GLY A 106 -1.69 7.87 -0.37
CA GLY A 106 -1.76 6.47 -0.75
C GLY A 106 -0.76 5.60 0.00
N VAL A 107 -1.18 4.43 0.48
CA VAL A 107 -0.26 3.37 0.92
C VAL A 107 -0.50 2.13 0.07
N ILE A 108 0.54 1.63 -0.57
CA ILE A 108 0.48 0.41 -1.39
C ILE A 108 1.35 -0.67 -0.76
N TYR A 109 0.72 -1.78 -0.42
CA TYR A 109 1.38 -2.94 0.15
C TYR A 109 1.64 -4.01 -0.92
N SER A 110 2.69 -4.79 -0.76
CA SER A 110 2.90 -6.01 -1.55
C SER A 110 3.62 -7.10 -0.77
N CYS A 111 3.14 -8.34 -0.89
CA CYS A 111 3.81 -9.51 -0.30
C CYS A 111 5.05 -9.96 -1.10
N THR A 112 5.16 -9.58 -2.38
CA THR A 112 6.31 -9.92 -3.25
C THR A 112 7.28 -8.76 -3.45
N GLY A 113 7.06 -7.65 -2.74
CA GLY A 113 7.84 -6.43 -2.86
C GLY A 113 7.63 -5.69 -4.18
N PHE A 114 8.55 -4.77 -4.46
CA PHE A 114 8.48 -3.82 -5.56
C PHE A 114 9.79 -3.83 -6.34
N THR A 115 9.72 -3.68 -7.66
CA THR A 115 10.91 -3.35 -8.47
C THR A 115 11.47 -1.98 -8.08
N ASP A 116 12.75 -1.73 -8.31
CA ASP A 116 13.45 -0.47 -8.00
C ASP A 116 12.74 0.71 -8.64
N ARG A 117 12.35 0.53 -9.91
CA ARG A 117 11.65 1.54 -10.69
C ARG A 117 10.28 1.83 -10.08
N ALA A 118 9.59 0.83 -9.57
CA ALA A 118 8.29 1.02 -8.89
C ALA A 118 8.46 1.73 -7.55
N ARG A 119 9.49 1.40 -6.76
CA ARG A 119 9.83 2.10 -5.52
C ARG A 119 10.17 3.55 -5.78
N ALA A 120 11.08 3.81 -6.71
CA ALA A 120 11.45 5.16 -7.13
C ALA A 120 10.21 5.93 -7.60
N ARG A 121 9.34 5.29 -8.39
CA ARG A 121 8.10 5.91 -8.85
C ARG A 121 7.15 6.29 -7.71
N ALA A 122 7.00 5.42 -6.70
CA ALA A 122 6.17 5.69 -5.52
C ALA A 122 6.77 6.81 -4.67
N ALA A 123 8.07 6.76 -4.39
CA ALA A 123 8.80 7.74 -3.59
C ALA A 123 8.73 9.17 -4.16
N HIS A 124 8.61 9.29 -5.49
CA HIS A 124 8.51 10.57 -6.21
C HIS A 124 7.08 10.93 -6.60
N ALA A 125 6.06 10.16 -6.18
CA ALA A 125 4.68 10.59 -6.31
C ALA A 125 4.41 11.72 -5.31
N GLN A 126 3.93 12.88 -5.79
CA GLN A 126 3.65 14.05 -4.94
C GLN A 126 2.17 14.47 -4.96
N SER A 127 1.40 14.01 -5.94
CA SER A 127 0.02 14.46 -6.16
C SER A 127 -0.85 13.31 -6.67
N PRO A 128 -1.39 12.47 -5.77
CA PRO A 128 -1.10 12.40 -4.34
C PRO A 128 0.15 11.56 -4.05
N PRO A 129 0.78 11.75 -2.87
CA PRO A 129 1.94 10.98 -2.50
C PRO A 129 1.63 9.56 -2.07
N VAL A 130 2.63 8.70 -2.28
CA VAL A 130 2.50 7.25 -2.12
C VAL A 130 3.64 6.69 -1.27
N MET A 131 3.29 5.88 -0.29
CA MET A 131 4.22 5.03 0.46
C MET A 131 4.07 3.58 -0.02
N ALA A 132 5.18 2.94 -0.41
CA ALA A 132 5.21 1.55 -0.86
C ALA A 132 5.84 0.67 0.23
N ILE A 133 5.13 -0.37 0.68
CA ILE A 133 5.54 -1.19 1.83
C ILE A 133 5.52 -2.67 1.44
N THR A 134 6.61 -3.39 1.72
CA THR A 134 6.66 -4.84 1.51
C THR A 134 6.18 -5.57 2.76
N LEU A 135 5.17 -6.43 2.62
CA LEU A 135 4.67 -7.31 3.68
C LEU A 135 5.42 -8.63 3.64
N GLY A 136 6.60 -8.69 4.22
CA GLY A 136 7.33 -9.96 4.32
C GLY A 136 8.75 -9.79 4.82
N ASP A 137 9.18 -10.76 5.61
CA ASP A 137 10.54 -10.85 6.13
C ASP A 137 11.51 -10.98 4.96
N GLY A 138 12.56 -10.15 4.96
CA GLY A 138 13.55 -9.95 3.89
C GLY A 138 14.17 -11.18 3.19
N ARG A 139 13.80 -12.42 3.55
CA ARG A 139 14.12 -13.68 2.86
C ARG A 139 13.53 -13.81 1.45
N MET A 140 12.43 -13.12 1.14
CA MET A 140 11.81 -13.12 -0.20
C MET A 140 12.25 -11.96 -1.11
N VAL A 141 13.13 -11.08 -0.66
CA VAL A 141 13.80 -10.10 -1.52
C VAL A 141 14.83 -10.85 -2.37
N ARG A 142 14.38 -11.41 -3.49
CA ARG A 142 15.31 -11.88 -4.53
C ARG A 142 15.95 -10.63 -5.13
N ASP A 143 17.27 -10.56 -4.96
CA ASP A 143 18.20 -9.57 -5.50
C ASP A 143 18.19 -8.18 -4.80
N GLY A 144 19.02 -8.04 -3.77
CA GLY A 144 19.93 -6.89 -3.60
C GLY A 144 19.36 -5.48 -3.37
N LEU A 145 18.11 -5.31 -2.97
CA LEU A 145 17.49 -3.97 -2.85
C LEU A 145 17.29 -3.54 -1.40
N PRO A 146 17.72 -2.31 -1.01
CA PRO A 146 17.64 -1.86 0.38
C PRO A 146 16.17 -1.82 0.85
N PRO A 147 15.85 -2.31 2.05
CA PRO A 147 14.48 -2.59 2.48
C PRO A 147 13.73 -1.32 2.89
N HIS A 148 12.40 -1.36 2.75
CA HIS A 148 11.56 -1.11 3.91
C HIS A 148 10.59 -2.30 3.97
N ASP A 149 10.94 -3.26 4.81
CA ASP A 149 9.98 -4.25 5.29
C ASP A 149 8.93 -3.51 6.12
N SER A 150 7.70 -4.00 6.16
CA SER A 150 6.65 -3.55 7.09
C SER A 150 7.10 -3.52 8.57
N ALA A 151 8.18 -4.24 8.92
CA ALA A 151 8.82 -4.19 10.22
C ALA A 151 9.64 -2.90 10.46
N ASP A 152 10.12 -2.25 9.40
CA ASP A 152 11.00 -1.08 9.45
C ASP A 152 10.23 0.25 9.45
N VAL A 153 8.95 0.23 9.05
CA VAL A 153 8.08 1.43 9.06
C VAL A 153 7.31 1.49 10.37
N ASP A 154 7.67 2.46 11.21
CA ASP A 154 7.03 2.66 12.51
C ASP A 154 5.89 3.68 12.46
N GLN A 155 5.30 3.97 13.64
CA GLN A 155 4.21 4.94 13.73
C GLN A 155 4.68 6.38 13.44
N ALA A 156 5.92 6.74 13.76
CA ALA A 156 6.47 8.06 13.50
C ALA A 156 6.65 8.30 11.98
N ASP A 157 7.08 7.27 11.24
CA ASP A 157 7.17 7.32 9.78
C ASP A 157 5.81 7.57 9.14
N PHE A 158 4.78 6.84 9.58
CA PHE A 158 3.42 7.07 9.11
C PHE A 158 2.89 8.46 9.47
N ALA A 159 3.13 8.91 10.70
CA ALA A 159 2.74 10.25 11.12
C ALA A 159 3.41 11.33 10.27
N LEU A 160 4.71 11.17 9.97
CA LEU A 160 5.45 12.09 9.10
C LEU A 160 4.88 12.09 7.68
N PHE A 161 4.63 10.92 7.11
CA PHE A 161 4.05 10.77 5.78
C PHE A 161 2.66 11.41 5.68
N LEU A 162 1.79 11.19 6.68
CA LEU A 162 0.46 11.80 6.71
C LEU A 162 0.56 13.33 6.76
N ARG A 163 1.49 13.87 7.56
CA ARG A 163 1.69 15.33 7.73
C ARG A 163 2.30 15.99 6.49
N LEU A 164 3.43 15.48 6.01
CA LEU A 164 4.23 16.15 4.98
C LEU A 164 3.88 15.71 3.56
N GLY A 165 3.35 14.50 3.40
CA GLY A 165 3.11 13.93 2.07
C GLY A 165 4.39 13.63 1.29
N GLY A 166 5.59 13.74 1.88
CA GLY A 166 6.83 13.29 1.25
C GLY A 166 7.25 11.95 1.83
N THR A 167 7.72 11.03 0.99
CA THR A 167 8.51 9.88 1.48
C THR A 167 9.97 9.96 1.04
N ALA A 168 10.33 10.84 0.11
CA ALA A 168 11.67 10.90 -0.52
C ALA A 168 12.83 10.88 0.50
N ASP A 169 12.69 11.57 1.63
CA ASP A 169 13.74 11.65 2.66
C ASP A 169 13.88 10.35 3.49
N LEU A 170 12.86 9.49 3.49
CA LEU A 170 12.89 8.14 4.10
C LEU A 170 13.66 7.13 3.23
N TRP A 171 13.95 7.45 1.97
CA TRP A 171 14.59 6.55 0.99
C TRP A 171 16.04 6.91 0.67
N THR A 172 16.72 7.67 1.54
CA THR A 172 18.15 7.95 1.41
C THR A 172 18.93 6.83 2.11
N PRO A 173 19.94 6.20 1.45
CA PRO A 173 20.72 5.11 2.05
C PRO A 173 21.51 5.55 3.29
#